data_AF-I4FT94-F1
#
_entry.id   AF-I4FT94-F1
#
_cell.length_a   1.000
_cell.length_b   1.000
_cell.length_c   1.000
_cell.angle_alpha   90.00
_cell.angle_beta   90.00
_cell.angle_gamma   90.00
#
_symmetry.space_group_name_H-M   'P 1'
#
loop_
_entity.id
_entity.type
_entity.pdbx_description
1 polymer ?
#
loop_
_entity_poly.entity_id
_entity_poly.type
_entity_poly.pdbx_seq_one_letter_code
_entity_poly.pdbx_strand_id
1 'polypeptide(L)'
;MILCDAGVLLCLVDRTQPQHKAYRNTVMRLAKPLVTTWSCLTEAMYLALHRGGWQMQKQLGQLLLDIAFPNLMRYTKILTPDS
;
A
#
# COMPACT_ATOMS: atom_id res chain seq x y z
N MET A 1 9.12 -10.97 9.94
CA MET A 1 8.03 -10.00 10.11
C MET A 1 8.61 -8.59 10.02
N ILE A 2 7.96 -7.69 9.28
CA ILE A 2 8.29 -6.26 9.21
C ILE A 2 7.08 -5.50 9.75
N LEU A 3 7.26 -4.74 10.83
CA LEU A 3 6.22 -3.82 11.28
C LEU A 3 6.33 -2.52 10.48
N CYS A 4 5.25 -2.15 9.79
CA CYS A 4 5.19 -0.95 8.98
C CYS A 4 4.44 0.16 9.70
N ASP A 5 5.05 1.34 9.67
CA ASP A 5 4.44 2.57 10.13
C ASP A 5 3.60 3.24 9.01
N ALA A 6 2.75 4.19 9.39
CA ALA A 6 1.89 4.95 8.49
C ALA A 6 2.68 5.68 7.39
N GLY A 7 3.82 6.28 7.76
CA GLY A 7 4.70 6.99 6.82
C GLY A 7 5.28 6.07 5.74
N VAL A 8 5.65 4.83 6.10
CA VAL A 8 6.18 3.83 5.16
C VAL A 8 5.09 3.38 4.19
N LEU A 9 3.87 3.13 4.70
CA LEU A 9 2.71 2.78 3.88
C LEU A 9 2.38 3.87 2.86
N LEU A 10 2.39 5.14 3.29
CA LEU A 10 2.18 6.28 2.40
C LEU A 10 3.30 6.40 1.36
N CYS A 11 4.56 6.24 1.77
CA CYS A 11 5.72 6.33 0.88
C CYS A 11 5.73 5.22 -0.18
N LEU A 12 5.16 4.04 0.11
CA LEU A 12 5.01 2.95 -0.86
C LEU A 12 3.99 3.25 -1.97
N VAL A 13 3.08 4.21 -1.76
CA VAL A 13 2.06 4.61 -2.74
C VAL A 13 2.45 5.90 -3.44
N ASP A 14 2.99 6.84 -2.66
CA ASP A 14 3.37 8.17 -3.11
C ASP A 14 4.68 8.13 -3.91
N ARG A 15 4.55 8.12 -5.25
CA ARG A 15 5.67 8.11 -6.20
C ARG A 15 6.45 9.43 -6.23
N THR A 16 5.90 10.49 -5.65
CA THR A 16 6.57 11.80 -5.61
C THR A 16 7.64 11.85 -4.53
N GLN A 17 7.61 10.92 -3.57
CA GLN A 17 8.63 10.87 -2.53
C GLN A 17 9.96 10.31 -3.05
N PRO A 18 11.09 10.99 -2.78
CA PRO A 18 12.40 10.55 -3.26
C PRO A 18 12.81 9.17 -2.73
N GLN A 19 12.23 8.73 -1.60
CA GLN A 19 12.53 7.45 -0.96
C GLN A 19 11.63 6.29 -1.42
N HIS A 20 10.63 6.53 -2.29
CA HIS A 20 9.70 5.51 -2.77
C HIS A 20 10.40 4.27 -3.35
N LYS A 21 11.41 4.48 -4.21
CA LYS A 21 12.18 3.38 -4.82
C LYS A 21 13.01 2.61 -3.81
N ALA A 22 13.59 3.30 -2.82
CA ALA A 22 14.42 2.68 -1.79
C ALA A 22 13.59 1.77 -0.87
N TYR A 23 12.44 2.26 -0.39
CA TYR A 23 11.54 1.46 0.43
C TYR A 23 10.95 0.28 -0.33
N ARG A 24 10.49 0.49 -1.57
CA ARG A 24 9.96 -0.61 -2.39
C ARG A 24 11.00 -1.70 -2.63
N ASN A 25 12.24 -1.33 -2.98
CA ASN A 25 13.31 -2.31 -3.16
C ASN A 25 13.66 -3.05 -1.87
N THR A 26 13.67 -2.35 -0.73
CA THR A 26 13.95 -2.96 0.57
C THR A 26 12.86 -3.94 0.98
N VAL A 27 11.59 -3.56 0.81
CA VAL A 27 10.42 -4.40 1.09
C VAL A 27 10.41 -5.65 0.20
N MET A 28 10.63 -5.48 -1.10
CA MET A 28 10.72 -6.60 -2.04
C MET A 28 11.89 -7.54 -1.73
N ARG A 29 13.05 -6.99 -1.34
CA ARG A 29 14.25 -7.77 -1.03
C ARG A 29 14.12 -8.55 0.28
N LEU A 30 13.42 -8.00 1.27
CA LEU A 30 13.32 -8.66 2.58
C LEU A 30 12.34 -9.83 2.57
N ALA A 31 11.39 -9.88 1.63
CA ALA A 31 10.45 -10.99 1.39
C ALA A 31 9.77 -11.54 2.66
N LYS A 32 9.63 -10.70 3.70
CA LYS A 32 9.01 -11.04 4.99
C LYS A 32 7.59 -10.49 5.02
N PRO A 33 6.67 -11.11 5.79
CA PRO A 33 5.32 -10.59 5.93
C PRO A 33 5.35 -9.18 6.51
N LEU A 34 4.75 -8.25 5.77
CA LEU A 34 4.49 -6.88 6.19
C LEU A 34 3.28 -6.90 7.11
N VAL A 35 3.46 -6.40 8.32
CA VAL A 35 2.39 -6.27 9.31
C VAL A 35 2.25 -4.79 9.62
N THR A 36 1.01 -4.31 9.70
CA THR A 36 0.70 -2.96 10.14
C THR A 36 -0.36 -3.03 11.24
N THR A 37 -0.45 -2.00 12.05
CA THR A 37 -1.52 -1.87 13.05
C THR A 37 -2.71 -1.13 12.46
N TRP A 38 -3.89 -1.28 13.07
CA TRP A 38 -5.08 -0.54 12.67
C TRP A 38 -4.87 0.98 12.78
N SER A 39 -4.17 1.45 13.82
CA SER A 39 -3.85 2.87 14.01
C SER A 39 -2.97 3.41 12.88
N CYS A 40 -1.87 2.72 12.55
CA CYS A 40 -0.99 3.10 11.44
C CYS A 40 -1.73 3.09 10.08
N LEU A 41 -2.67 2.16 9.89
CA LEU A 41 -3.52 2.12 8.70
C LEU A 41 -4.41 3.36 8.59
N THR A 42 -5.12 3.71 9.67
CA THR A 42 -6.02 4.88 9.67
C THR A 42 -5.26 6.18 9.45
N GLU A 43 -4.07 6.32 10.03
CA GLU A 43 -3.21 7.48 9.83
C GLU A 43 -2.71 7.56 8.38
N ALA A 44 -2.28 6.44 7.79
CA ALA A 44 -1.86 6.41 6.39
C ALA A 44 -3.02 6.79 5.44
N MET A 45 -4.24 6.32 5.72
CA MET A 45 -5.44 6.70 4.96
C MET A 45 -5.77 8.18 5.12
N TYR A 46 -5.65 8.74 6.32
CA TYR A 46 -5.85 10.17 6.59
C TYR A 46 -4.83 11.02 5.82
N LEU A 47 -3.54 10.66 5.89
CA LEU A 47 -2.48 11.37 5.16
C LEU A 47 -2.62 11.23 3.64
N ALA A 48 -3.06 10.06 3.16
CA ALA A 48 -3.31 9.83 1.74
C ALA A 48 -4.41 10.75 1.20
N LEU A 49 -5.48 10.95 1.98
CA LEU A 49 -6.55 11.90 1.65
C LEU A 49 -6.02 13.33 1.54
N HIS A 50 -5.18 13.76 2.49
CA HIS A 50 -4.66 15.13 2.52
C HIS A 50 -3.66 15.44 1.41
N ARG A 51 -2.89 14.44 0.95
CA ARG A 51 -1.88 14.63 -0.10
C ARG A 51 -2.39 14.43 -1.52
N GLY A 52 -3.20 13.40 -1.75
CA GLY A 52 -3.59 12.99 -3.10
C GLY A 52 -5.08 12.62 -3.22
N GLY A 53 -5.86 12.96 -2.21
CA GLY A 53 -7.30 12.72 -2.19
C GLY A 53 -7.67 11.23 -2.24
N TRP A 54 -8.89 10.98 -2.72
CA TRP A 54 -9.45 9.64 -2.83
C TRP A 54 -8.62 8.69 -3.71
N GLN A 55 -7.99 9.21 -4.78
CA GLN A 55 -7.20 8.39 -5.69
C GLN A 55 -6.01 7.74 -4.99
N MET A 56 -5.37 8.47 -4.07
CA MET A 56 -4.23 7.96 -3.32
C MET A 56 -4.66 6.99 -2.20
N GLN A 57 -5.81 7.23 -1.57
CA GLN A 57 -6.42 6.27 -0.64
C GLN A 57 -6.75 4.94 -1.34
N LYS A 58 -7.32 4.99 -2.55
CA LYS A 58 -7.64 3.79 -3.34
C LYS A 58 -6.38 2.99 -3.68
N GLN A 59 -5.30 3.65 -4.05
CA GLN A 59 -4.02 2.99 -4.31
C GLN A 59 -3.43 2.35 -3.05
N LEU A 60 -3.55 3.01 -1.90
CA LEU A 60 -3.13 2.46 -0.61
C LEU A 60 -3.98 1.23 -0.21
N GLY A 61 -5.29 1.31 -0.42
CA GLY A 61 -6.19 0.17 -0.22
C GLY A 61 -5.84 -1.02 -1.10
N GLN A 62 -5.52 -0.77 -2.37
CA GLN A 62 -5.10 -1.83 -3.30
C GLN A 62 -3.79 -2.48 -2.86
N LEU A 63 -2.80 -1.68 -2.45
CA LEU A 63 -1.53 -2.19 -1.92
C LEU A 63 -1.75 -3.13 -0.73
N LEU A 64 -2.66 -2.77 0.18
CA LEU A 64 -2.97 -3.58 1.36
C LEU A 64 -3.69 -4.88 0.99
N LEU A 65 -4.60 -4.85 0.02
CA LEU A 65 -5.26 -6.06 -0.49
C LEU A 65 -4.25 -6.99 -1.15
N ASP A 66 -3.29 -6.46 -1.90
CA ASP A 66 -2.23 -7.24 -2.54
C ASP A 66 -1.30 -7.90 -1.50
N ILE A 67 -1.02 -7.20 -0.40
CA ILE A 67 -0.19 -7.71 0.71
C ILE A 67 -0.95 -8.74 1.56
N ALA A 68 -2.20 -8.44 1.91
CA ALA A 68 -3.01 -9.28 2.81
C ALA A 68 -3.57 -10.52 2.10
N PHE A 69 -3.87 -10.42 0.81
CA PHE A 69 -4.46 -11.49 0.03
C PHE A 69 -3.80 -11.64 -1.36
N PRO A 70 -2.55 -12.13 -1.41
CA PRO A 70 -1.81 -12.28 -2.69
C PRO A 70 -2.52 -13.21 -3.69
N ASN A 71 -3.42 -14.09 -3.24
CA ASN A 71 -4.19 -14.99 -4.10
C ASN A 71 -5.57 -14.43 -4.53
N LEU A 72 -6.08 -13.35 -3.92
CA LEU A 72 -7.39 -12.78 -4.29
C LEU A 72 -7.32 -11.97 -5.60
N MET A 73 -6.16 -11.42 -5.93
CA MET A 73 -5.96 -10.64 -7.16
C MET A 73 -6.03 -11.46 -8.46
N ARG A 74 -6.02 -12.81 -8.38
CA ARG A 74 -6.39 -13.66 -9.52
C ARG A 74 -7.89 -13.59 -9.83
N TYR A 75 -8.73 -13.28 -8.85
CA TYR A 75 -10.19 -13.27 -9.00
C TYR A 75 -10.76 -11.88 -9.34
N THR A 76 -10.11 -10.80 -8.93
CA THR A 76 -10.60 -9.43 -9.22
C THR A 76 -10.34 -8.97 -10.65
N LYS A 77 -9.34 -9.54 -11.35
CA LYS A 77 -9.15 -9.32 -12.80
C LYS A 77 -10.28 -9.91 -13.66
N ILE A 78 -11.14 -10.76 -13.08
CA ILE A 78 -12.30 -11.35 -13.76
C ILE A 78 -13.55 -10.44 -13.60
N LEU A 79 -13.55 -9.52 -12.62
CA LEU A 79 -14.72 -8.72 -12.22
C LEU A 79 -14.65 -7.24 -12.61
N THR A 80 -13.60 -6.83 -13.33
CA THR A 80 -13.57 -5.52 -14.02
C THR A 80 -13.37 -5.77 -15.50
N PRO A 81 -14.45 -6.02 -16.28
CA PRO A 81 -14.36 -5.88 -17.72
C PRO A 81 -14.04 -4.41 -18.01
N ASP A 82 -13.04 -4.21 -18.86
CA ASP A 82 -12.61 -2.90 -19.36
C ASP A 82 -13.80 -1.98 -19.65
N SER A 83 -13.74 -0.76 -19.10
CA SER A 83 -14.56 0.39 -19.50
C SER A 83 -13.70 1.35 -20.32
#